data_AF-A0A968CFT1-F1
#
_entry.id   AF-A0A968CFT1-F1
#
_cell.length_a   1.000
_cell.length_b   1.000
_cell.length_c   1.000
_cell.angle_alpha   90.00
_cell.angle_beta   90.00
_cell.angle_gamma   90.00
#
_symmetry.space_group_name_H-M   'P 1'
#
loop_
_entity.id
_entity.type
_entity.pdbx_description
1 polymer ?
#
loop_
_entity_poly.entity_id
_entity_poly.type
_entity_poly.pdbx_seq_one_letter_code
_entity_poly.pdbx_strand_id
1 'polypeptide(L)'
;GWQKVINRAKEEGEDIEPLEDEAWRVPQGLLCMVLGCIAVYGALFATGYWIYGKWMLASLITVVAIVSSGFLYKAWRTLIKIRPDEELFEEE
;
A
#
# COMPACT_ATOMS: atom_id res chain seq x y z
N GLY A 1 11.04 19.44 -7.41
CA GLY A 1 10.12 18.31 -7.63
C GLY A 1 10.16 17.90 -9.09
N TRP A 2 9.71 16.68 -9.39
CA TRP A 2 9.70 16.10 -10.75
C TRP A 2 9.04 17.02 -11.80
N GLN A 3 8.05 17.82 -11.41
CA GLN A 3 7.41 18.81 -12.27
C GLN A 3 8.36 19.88 -12.83
N LYS A 4 9.43 20.20 -12.10
CA LYS A 4 10.46 21.14 -12.60
C LYS A 4 11.35 20.49 -13.67
N VAL A 5 11.54 19.18 -13.59
CA VAL A 5 12.32 18.40 -14.58
C VAL A 5 11.48 18.23 -15.85
N ILE A 6 10.19 17.90 -15.70
CA ILE A 6 9.25 17.77 -16.83
C ILE A 6 9.10 19.10 -17.59
N ASN A 7 8.95 20.22 -16.88
CA ASN A 7 8.87 21.53 -17.50
C ASN A 7 10.15 21.91 -18.26
N ARG A 8 11.32 21.53 -17.72
CA ARG A 8 12.61 21.82 -18.37
C ARG A 8 12.83 20.99 -19.63
N ALA A 9 12.45 19.71 -19.63
CA ALA A 9 12.55 18.88 -20.83
C ALA A 9 11.53 19.29 -21.91
N LYS A 10 10.33 19.76 -21.54
CA LYS A 10 9.41 20.45 -22.46
C LYS A 10 10.00 21.71 -23.08
N GLU A 11 10.78 22.48 -22.32
CA GLU A 11 11.49 23.68 -22.82
C GLU A 11 12.67 23.34 -23.75
N GLU A 12 13.31 22.19 -23.53
CA GLU A 12 14.44 21.68 -24.34
C GLU A 12 13.97 20.93 -25.61
N GLY A 13 12.65 20.83 -25.84
CA GLY A 13 12.06 20.23 -27.04
C GLY A 13 12.06 18.70 -27.05
N GLU A 14 12.37 18.08 -25.91
CA GLU A 14 12.22 16.64 -25.71
C GLU A 14 10.77 16.34 -25.31
N ASP A 15 10.05 15.60 -26.17
CA ASP A 15 8.70 15.16 -25.90
C ASP A 15 8.73 13.95 -24.96
N ILE A 16 8.93 14.23 -23.68
CA ILE A 16 8.58 13.30 -22.60
C ILE A 16 7.07 13.31 -22.47
N GLU A 17 6.41 12.43 -23.21
CA GLU A 17 5.05 12.01 -22.88
C GLU A 17 5.11 11.44 -21.46
N PRO A 18 4.53 12.12 -20.44
CA PRO A 18 4.37 11.45 -19.16
C PRO A 18 3.55 10.20 -19.45
N LEU A 19 3.93 9.03 -18.90
CA LEU A 19 3.04 7.87 -18.89
C LEU A 19 1.76 8.29 -18.17
N GLU A 20 0.77 8.80 -18.91
CA GLU A 20 -0.49 9.33 -18.37
C GLU A 20 -1.27 8.24 -17.63
N ASP A 21 -0.98 6.97 -17.94
CA ASP A 21 -1.63 5.79 -17.41
C ASP A 21 -0.85 5.06 -16.29
N GLU A 22 0.40 5.43 -16.00
CA GLU A 22 1.07 4.95 -14.78
C GLU A 22 0.59 5.77 -13.59
N ALA A 23 -0.64 5.50 -13.18
CA ALA A 23 -1.24 6.02 -11.96
C ALA A 23 -0.26 5.87 -10.78
N TRP A 24 0.43 6.94 -10.39
CA TRP A 24 1.50 7.00 -9.39
C TRP A 24 1.29 5.99 -8.24
N ARG A 25 1.89 4.79 -8.36
CA ARG A 25 1.52 3.56 -7.60
C ARG A 25 2.16 3.51 -6.21
N VAL A 26 3.18 4.32 -5.98
CA VAL A 26 4.00 4.33 -4.76
C VAL A 26 3.19 4.61 -3.49
N PRO A 27 2.28 5.60 -3.42
CA PRO A 27 1.49 5.88 -2.24
C PRO A 27 0.47 4.79 -1.95
N GLN A 28 -0.05 4.12 -2.99
CA GLN A 28 -0.94 2.98 -2.81
C GLN A 28 -0.19 1.78 -2.21
N GLY A 29 1.05 1.54 -2.65
CA GLY A 29 1.95 0.57 -2.01
C GLY A 29 2.22 0.92 -0.54
N LEU A 30 2.51 2.18 -0.24
CA LEU A 30 2.74 2.68 1.13
C LEU A 30 1.50 2.50 2.03
N LEU A 31 0.32 2.81 1.52
CA LEU A 31 -0.95 2.57 2.23
C LEU A 31 -1.13 1.09 2.58
N CYS A 32 -0.83 0.18 1.64
CA CYS A 32 -0.86 -1.26 1.89
C CYS A 32 0.11 -1.68 2.99
N MET A 33 1.35 -1.17 2.98
CA MET A 33 2.33 -1.48 4.01
C MET A 33 1.88 -1.02 5.40
N VAL A 34 1.38 0.22 5.52
CA VAL A 34 0.89 0.77 6.79
C VAL A 34 -0.29 -0.04 7.32
N LEU A 35 -1.25 -0.39 6.46
CA LEU A 35 -2.38 -1.25 6.83
C LEU A 35 -1.93 -2.65 7.26
N GLY A 36 -0.90 -3.19 6.62
CA GLY A 36 -0.27 -4.45 6.99
C GLY A 36 0.36 -4.40 8.39
N CYS A 37 1.14 -3.35 8.68
CA CYS A 37 1.71 -3.14 10.00
C CYS A 37 0.62 -3.05 11.08
N ILE A 38 -0.43 -2.26 10.85
CA ILE A 38 -1.56 -2.12 11.78
C ILE A 38 -2.25 -3.46 12.01
N ALA A 39 -2.45 -4.26 10.96
CA ALA A 39 -3.08 -5.58 11.06
C ALA A 39 -2.23 -6.54 11.93
N VAL A 40 -0.92 -6.64 11.67
CA VAL A 40 -0.01 -7.53 12.41
C VAL A 40 0.10 -7.11 13.88
N TYR A 41 0.39 -5.82 14.14
CA TYR A 41 0.48 -5.33 15.52
C TYR A 41 -0.85 -5.43 16.24
N GLY A 42 -1.97 -5.14 15.56
CA GLY A 42 -3.32 -5.31 16.11
C GLY A 42 -3.58 -6.76 16.52
N ALA A 43 -3.21 -7.74 15.70
CA ALA A 43 -3.35 -9.16 16.04
C ALA A 43 -2.48 -9.58 17.24
N LEU A 44 -1.24 -9.08 17.31
CA LEU A 44 -0.34 -9.30 18.45
C LEU A 44 -0.90 -8.71 19.75
N PHE A 45 -1.36 -7.46 19.73
CA PHE A 45 -1.96 -6.81 20.90
C PHE A 45 -3.27 -7.51 21.31
N ALA A 46 -4.13 -7.86 20.36
CA ALA A 46 -5.34 -8.63 20.65
C ALA A 46 -4.99 -9.93 21.40
N THR A 47 -4.05 -10.71 20.85
CA THR A 47 -3.60 -11.97 21.45
C THR A 47 -3.07 -11.76 22.87
N GLY A 48 -2.28 -10.71 23.09
CA GLY A 48 -1.83 -10.31 24.43
C GLY A 48 -3.00 -10.01 25.38
N TYR A 49 -4.00 -9.23 24.96
CA TYR A 49 -5.16 -8.91 25.81
C TYR A 49 -6.05 -10.12 26.12
N TRP A 50 -6.13 -11.10 25.22
CA TRP A 50 -6.78 -12.39 25.50
C TRP A 50 -6.04 -13.15 26.61
N ILE A 51 -4.70 -13.21 26.55
CA ILE A 51 -3.87 -13.88 27.55
C ILE A 51 -3.98 -13.19 28.92
N TYR A 52 -4.02 -11.86 28.96
CA TYR A 52 -4.15 -11.08 30.20
C TYR A 52 -5.58 -11.01 30.74
N GLY A 53 -6.56 -11.67 30.12
CA GLY A 53 -7.95 -11.70 30.60
C GLY A 53 -8.69 -10.37 30.49
N LYS A 54 -8.20 -9.41 29.69
CA LYS A 54 -8.88 -8.14 29.42
C LYS A 54 -9.82 -8.27 28.23
N TRP A 55 -10.87 -9.08 28.38
CA TRP A 55 -11.80 -9.47 27.32
C TRP A 55 -12.41 -8.31 26.52
N MET A 56 -12.73 -7.19 27.18
CA MET A 56 -13.33 -6.02 26.53
C MET A 56 -12.36 -5.28 25.61
N LEU A 57 -11.10 -5.14 26.02
CA LEU A 57 -10.03 -4.56 25.18
C LEU A 57 -9.60 -5.52 24.08
N ALA A 58 -9.58 -6.83 24.40
CA ALA A 58 -9.25 -7.88 23.46
C ALA A 58 -10.23 -7.89 22.28
N SER A 59 -11.55 -7.89 22.55
CA SER A 59 -12.56 -7.90 21.49
C SER A 59 -12.48 -6.65 20.60
N LEU A 60 -12.28 -5.47 21.19
CA LEU A 60 -12.19 -4.22 20.44
C LEU A 60 -10.98 -4.21 19.49
N ILE A 61 -9.80 -4.61 19.97
CA ILE A 61 -8.60 -4.67 19.12
C ILE A 61 -8.69 -5.80 18.08
N THR A 62 -9.32 -6.94 18.41
CA THR A 62 -9.59 -8.00 17.43
C THR A 62 -10.46 -7.47 16.28
N VAL A 63 -11.52 -6.70 16.58
CA VAL A 63 -12.35 -6.08 15.53
C VAL A 63 -11.54 -5.13 14.66
N VAL A 64 -10.71 -4.27 15.25
CA VAL A 64 -9.83 -3.35 14.51
C VAL A 64 -8.85 -4.12 13.61
N ALA A 65 -8.26 -5.20 14.10
CA ALA A 65 -7.33 -6.04 13.34
C ALA A 65 -8.02 -6.73 12.14
N ILE A 66 -9.26 -7.22 12.34
CA ILE A 66 -10.07 -7.81 11.28
C ILE A 66 -10.44 -6.76 10.22
N VAL A 67 -10.88 -5.57 10.65
CA VAL A 67 -11.21 -4.48 9.73
C VAL A 67 -9.98 -4.05 8.93
N SER A 68 -8.82 -3.86 9.57
CA SER A 68 -7.57 -3.52 8.89
C SER A 68 -7.17 -4.59 7.87
N SER A 69 -7.28 -5.87 8.23
CA SER A 69 -7.02 -7.00 7.32
C SER A 69 -7.99 -7.01 6.14
N GLY A 70 -9.27 -6.70 6.35
CA GLY A 70 -10.27 -6.59 5.28
C GLY A 70 -9.99 -5.43 4.31
N PHE A 71 -9.61 -4.27 4.84
CA PHE A 71 -9.17 -3.12 4.03
C PHE A 71 -7.91 -3.44 3.23
N LEU A 72 -6.93 -4.11 3.85
CA LEU A 72 -5.72 -4.57 3.18
C LEU A 72 -6.06 -5.52 2.02
N TYR A 73 -6.93 -6.50 2.24
CA TYR A 73 -7.36 -7.43 1.19
C TYR A 73 -8.01 -6.69 0.01
N LYS A 74 -8.86 -5.69 0.29
CA LYS A 74 -9.47 -4.87 -0.76
C LYS A 74 -8.42 -4.04 -1.52
N ALA A 75 -7.51 -3.38 -0.82
CA ALA A 75 -6.44 -2.57 -1.41
C ALA A 75 -5.50 -3.43 -2.28
N TRP A 76 -5.18 -4.64 -1.81
CA TRP A 76 -4.36 -5.60 -2.54
C TRP A 76 -5.08 -6.10 -3.81
N ARG A 77 -6.37 -6.40 -3.76
CA ARG A 77 -7.12 -6.79 -4.96
C ARG A 77 -7.12 -5.70 -6.04
N THR A 78 -7.17 -4.43 -5.65
CA THR A 78 -7.01 -3.31 -6.60
C THR A 78 -5.61 -3.30 -7.20
N LEU A 79 -4.56 -3.51 -6.40
CA LEU A 79 -3.18 -3.57 -6.90
C LEU A 79 -2.93 -4.76 -7.85
N ILE A 80 -3.40 -5.96 -7.52
CA ILE A 80 -3.21 -7.17 -8.35
C ILE A 80 -3.90 -7.04 -9.70
N LYS A 81 -5.09 -6.42 -9.75
CA LYS A 81 -5.83 -6.24 -11.01
C LYS A 81 -5.06 -5.39 -12.05
N ILE A 82 -4.00 -4.71 -11.62
CA ILE A 82 -3.30 -3.66 -12.37
C ILE A 82 -1.84 -4.05 -12.70
N ARG A 83 -1.35 -5.26 -12.38
CA ARG A 83 0.04 -5.66 -12.71
C ARG A 83 0.12 -6.45 -14.03
N PRO A 84 0.62 -5.84 -15.13
CA PRO A 84 1.28 -6.53 -16.23
C PRO A 84 2.70 -5.96 -16.40
N ASP A 85 3.64 -6.28 -15.52
CA ASP A 85 5.03 -5.82 -15.66
C ASP A 85 5.99 -6.69 -14.82
N GLU A 86 6.18 -7.93 -15.28
CA GLU A 86 7.28 -8.80 -14.83
C GLU A 86 8.06 -9.29 -16.06
N GLU A 87 8.32 -8.39 -17.01
CA GLU A 87 9.22 -8.63 -18.17
C GLU A 87 10.41 -7.66 -18.20
N LEU A 88 10.55 -6.74 -17.23
CA LEU A 88 11.58 -5.68 -17.27
C LEU A 88 12.85 -5.98 -16.44
N PHE A 89 13.00 -7.21 -15.92
CA PHE A 89 14.15 -7.61 -15.10
C PHE A 89 14.88 -8.86 -15.60
N GLU A 90 14.59 -9.35 -16.82
CA GLU A 90 15.33 -10.46 -17.45
C GLU A 90 16.48 -10.01 -18.38
N GLU A 91 16.71 -8.71 -18.55
CA GLU A 91 17.90 -8.19 -19.23
C GLU A 91 18.87 -7.52 -18.24
N GLU A 92 19.58 -8.33 -17.44
CA GLU A 92 20.96 -8.05 -17.00
C GLU A 92 21.71 -9.31 -16.55
#